data_AF-W8EWK8-F1
#
_entry.id   AF-W8EWK8-F1
#
_cell.length_a   1.000
_cell.length_b   1.000
_cell.length_c   1.000
_cell.angle_alpha   90.00
_cell.angle_beta   90.00
_cell.angle_gamma   90.00
#
_symmetry.space_group_name_H-M   'P 1'
#
loop_
_entity.id
_entity.type
_entity.pdbx_description
1 polymer ?
#
loop_
_entity_poly.entity_id
_entity_poly.type
_entity_poly.pdbx_seq_one_letter_code
_entity_poly.pdbx_strand_id
1 'polypeptide(L)'
;MNKFYYLALGLSLTACLAGCKKDDVKPNGPTLTANETLLTAKNWRITAVIGTTTFLGQTITTDGYPLLKTCQKDNFVKYNADKTAVSDEGATRCSTNDPQTSSFTWSFNAAENELTATGPVNGTTQTVKAAVLELTATTLRVRTTNEQTQGGYTITSTATTTYASF
;
A
#
# COMPACT_ATOMS: atom_id res chain seq x y z
N MET A 1 -75.80 32.27 2.48
CA MET A 1 -74.35 32.05 2.56
C MET A 1 -73.95 31.34 1.26
N ASN A 2 -73.86 32.04 0.12
CA ASN A 2 -72.72 32.86 -0.37
C ASN A 2 -71.51 31.94 -0.63
N LYS A 3 -71.01 31.65 -1.85
CA LYS A 3 -70.90 32.46 -3.08
C LYS A 3 -70.62 31.60 -4.34
N PHE A 4 -71.25 32.03 -5.44
CA PHE A 4 -70.81 32.22 -6.84
C PHE A 4 -69.62 31.44 -7.49
N TYR A 5 -69.92 30.95 -8.70
CA TYR A 5 -69.13 30.42 -9.82
C TYR A 5 -67.95 31.28 -10.29
N TYR A 6 -66.92 30.66 -10.91
CA TYR A 6 -66.29 31.10 -12.18
C TYR A 6 -65.59 29.95 -12.92
N LEU A 7 -65.85 29.88 -14.23
CA LEU A 7 -65.12 29.11 -15.26
C LEU A 7 -63.90 29.94 -15.69
N ALA A 8 -62.70 29.36 -15.78
CA ALA A 8 -61.55 29.99 -16.43
C ALA A 8 -60.72 28.95 -17.20
N LEU A 9 -60.72 29.12 -18.53
CA LEU A 9 -59.86 28.46 -19.51
C LEU A 9 -58.45 29.07 -19.39
N GLY A 10 -57.43 28.23 -19.17
CA GLY A 10 -56.03 28.66 -19.02
C GLY A 10 -55.08 27.76 -19.80
N LEU A 11 -54.67 28.24 -20.98
CA LEU A 11 -53.60 27.72 -21.83
C LEU A 11 -52.23 27.98 -21.17
N SER A 12 -51.39 26.95 -20.98
CA SER A 12 -49.96 27.10 -20.62
C SER A 12 -49.25 25.75 -20.81
N LEU A 13 -48.60 25.53 -21.95
CA LEU A 13 -47.18 25.79 -22.25
C LEU A 13 -46.27 24.61 -21.89
N THR A 14 -46.19 23.66 -22.82
CA THR A 14 -45.16 22.62 -22.88
C THR A 14 -43.79 23.29 -23.07
N ALA A 15 -42.96 23.28 -22.03
CA ALA A 15 -41.55 23.65 -22.13
C ALA A 15 -40.69 22.37 -22.14
N CYS A 16 -40.22 22.00 -23.33
CA CYS A 16 -39.04 21.17 -23.48
C CYS A 16 -37.82 22.01 -23.05
N LEU A 17 -37.10 21.58 -22.01
CA LEU A 17 -35.74 22.03 -21.77
C LEU A 17 -34.80 20.82 -21.81
N ALA A 18 -33.84 20.97 -22.71
CA ALA A 18 -32.76 20.06 -23.01
C ALA A 18 -31.76 19.92 -21.87
N GLY A 19 -31.08 18.78 -21.84
CA GLY A 19 -29.64 18.75 -21.61
C GLY A 19 -29.15 18.83 -20.17
N CYS A 20 -29.16 17.69 -19.47
CA CYS A 20 -28.06 17.35 -18.58
C CYS A 20 -27.30 16.17 -19.19
N LYS A 21 -26.38 16.46 -20.13
CA LYS A 21 -25.18 15.62 -20.20
C LYS A 21 -24.41 15.93 -18.93
N LYS A 22 -24.47 15.01 -17.96
CA LYS A 22 -23.48 15.01 -16.89
C LYS A 22 -22.19 14.59 -17.57
N ASP A 23 -21.37 15.57 -17.91
CA ASP A 23 -19.98 15.29 -18.20
C ASP A 23 -19.40 14.73 -16.90
N ASP A 24 -19.17 13.42 -16.89
CA ASP A 24 -18.43 12.75 -15.83
C ASP A 24 -17.03 13.40 -15.81
N VAL A 25 -16.82 14.28 -14.83
CA VAL A 25 -15.49 14.79 -14.51
C VAL A 25 -14.65 13.57 -14.13
N LYS A 26 -13.87 13.07 -15.09
CA LYS A 26 -12.84 12.06 -14.80
C LYS A 26 -11.97 12.64 -13.69
N PRO A 27 -11.77 11.92 -12.57
CA PRO A 27 -10.83 12.36 -11.55
C PRO A 27 -9.47 12.51 -12.24
N ASN A 28 -8.86 13.70 -12.15
CA ASN A 28 -7.54 13.99 -12.72
C ASN A 28 -6.38 13.31 -11.93
N GLY A 29 -6.65 12.15 -11.33
CA GLY A 29 -5.64 11.36 -10.64
C GLY A 29 -4.86 10.46 -11.61
N PRO A 30 -3.66 10.01 -11.23
CA PRO A 30 -2.95 9.00 -12.00
C PRO A 30 -3.82 7.74 -12.13
N THR A 31 -3.90 7.19 -13.34
CA THR A 31 -4.57 5.91 -13.57
C THR A 31 -3.74 4.80 -12.94
N LEU A 32 -4.27 4.18 -11.88
CA LEU A 32 -3.63 3.07 -11.18
C LEU A 32 -3.97 1.74 -11.84
N THR A 33 -3.04 0.80 -11.77
CA THR A 33 -3.31 -0.61 -12.08
C THR A 33 -4.17 -1.27 -10.99
N ALA A 34 -4.56 -2.52 -11.19
CA ALA A 34 -5.29 -3.29 -10.19
C ALA A 34 -4.47 -3.46 -8.89
N ASN A 35 -3.20 -3.85 -8.98
CA ASN A 35 -2.36 -4.03 -7.80
C ASN A 35 -1.99 -2.71 -7.14
N GLU A 36 -1.78 -1.64 -7.90
CA GLU A 36 -1.56 -0.31 -7.33
C GLU A 36 -2.79 0.21 -6.59
N THR A 37 -3.98 -0.08 -7.11
CA THR A 37 -5.24 0.21 -6.43
C THR A 37 -5.34 -0.55 -5.11
N LEU A 38 -5.01 -1.85 -5.09
CA LEU A 38 -5.01 -2.65 -3.85
C LEU A 38 -3.97 -2.16 -2.83
N LEU A 39 -2.73 -1.92 -3.28
CA LEU A 39 -1.62 -1.52 -2.42
C LEU A 39 -1.88 -0.16 -1.74
N THR A 40 -2.48 0.78 -2.46
CA THR A 40 -2.71 2.16 -1.98
C THR A 40 -4.03 2.35 -1.23
N ALA A 41 -4.93 1.35 -1.24
CA ALA A 41 -6.24 1.46 -0.60
C ALA A 41 -6.19 1.39 0.93
N LYS A 42 -5.10 0.85 1.51
CA LYS A 42 -5.00 0.52 2.94
C LYS A 42 -3.62 0.82 3.52
N ASN A 43 -3.57 0.86 4.85
CA ASN A 43 -2.32 0.82 5.59
C ASN A 43 -1.93 -0.63 5.87
N TRP A 44 -0.63 -0.93 5.85
CA TRP A 44 -0.11 -2.29 5.95
C TRP A 44 0.73 -2.45 7.20
N ARG A 45 0.34 -3.37 8.08
CA ARG A 45 1.06 -3.70 9.32
C ARG A 45 1.55 -5.12 9.28
N ILE A 46 2.77 -5.34 9.74
CA ILE A 46 3.42 -6.64 9.74
C ILE A 46 2.72 -7.62 10.69
N THR A 47 2.52 -8.86 10.25
CA THR A 47 1.88 -9.92 11.04
C THR A 47 2.69 -11.22 11.07
N ALA A 48 3.63 -11.41 10.14
CA ALA A 48 4.56 -12.54 10.14
C ALA A 48 5.85 -12.20 9.40
N VAL A 49 6.96 -12.80 9.85
CA VAL A 49 8.28 -12.74 9.18
C VAL A 49 8.92 -14.11 9.25
N ILE A 50 9.04 -14.79 8.11
CA ILE A 50 9.73 -16.07 8.04
C ILE A 50 11.04 -15.87 7.27
N GLY A 51 12.16 -15.98 7.98
CA GLY A 51 13.50 -15.90 7.42
C GLY A 51 14.03 -17.28 7.08
N THR A 52 14.71 -17.42 5.95
CA THR A 52 15.46 -18.63 5.59
C THR A 52 16.88 -18.25 5.22
N THR A 53 17.88 -18.94 5.75
CA THR A 53 19.28 -18.78 5.32
C THR A 53 19.80 -20.11 4.82
N THR A 54 20.33 -20.12 3.60
CA THR A 54 20.95 -21.28 2.99
C THR A 54 22.45 -21.06 2.88
N PHE A 55 23.23 -21.98 3.46
CA PHE A 55 24.68 -21.98 3.44
C PHE A 55 25.19 -23.42 3.33
N LEU A 56 26.11 -23.67 2.39
CA LEU A 56 26.66 -25.01 2.12
C LEU A 56 25.57 -26.08 1.90
N GLY A 57 24.48 -25.71 1.22
CA GLY A 57 23.35 -26.60 0.97
C GLY A 57 22.46 -26.90 2.19
N GLN A 58 22.76 -26.33 3.36
CA GLN A 58 21.91 -26.43 4.54
C GLN A 58 21.04 -25.18 4.67
N THR A 59 19.74 -25.37 4.90
CA THR A 59 18.78 -24.27 5.09
C THR A 59 18.27 -24.24 6.52
N ILE A 60 18.41 -23.08 7.17
CA ILE A 60 17.81 -22.80 8.48
C ILE A 60 16.63 -21.87 8.26
N THR A 61 15.50 -22.16 8.92
CA THR A 61 14.30 -21.33 8.89
C THR A 61 14.01 -20.81 10.30
N THR A 62 13.69 -19.51 10.41
CA THR A 62 13.43 -18.84 11.68
C THR A 62 12.19 -17.96 11.56
N ASP A 63 11.36 -17.96 12.60
CA ASP A 63 10.29 -16.96 12.76
C ASP A 63 10.84 -15.70 13.43
N GLY A 64 10.85 -14.60 12.68
CA GLY A 64 11.33 -13.30 13.14
C GLY A 64 10.26 -12.45 13.80
N TYR A 65 8.96 -12.74 13.62
CA TYR A 65 7.89 -11.90 14.15
C TYR A 65 7.85 -11.86 15.69
N PRO A 66 8.06 -12.97 16.41
CA PRO A 66 8.17 -12.97 17.87
C PRO A 66 9.32 -12.10 18.39
N LEU A 67 10.38 -11.91 17.59
CA LEU A 67 11.57 -11.14 17.96
C LEU A 67 11.35 -9.61 17.86
N LEU A 68 10.28 -9.17 17.19
CA LEU A 68 9.93 -7.75 17.13
C LEU A 68 9.43 -7.25 18.49
N LYS A 69 9.91 -6.08 18.89
CA LYS A 69 9.37 -5.36 20.05
C LYS A 69 7.91 -4.99 19.79
N THR A 70 7.13 -4.79 20.85
CA THR A 70 5.72 -4.35 20.73
C THR A 70 5.59 -3.08 19.89
N CYS A 71 6.48 -2.11 20.10
CA CYS A 71 6.58 -0.85 19.36
C CYS A 71 7.01 -0.99 17.89
N GLN A 72 7.42 -2.19 17.43
CA GLN A 72 7.71 -2.44 16.02
C GLN A 72 6.53 -3.16 15.35
N LYS A 73 5.68 -3.80 16.14
CA LYS A 73 4.52 -4.56 15.67
C LYS A 73 3.35 -3.64 15.34
N ASP A 74 3.32 -2.42 15.88
CA ASP A 74 2.31 -1.41 15.58
C ASP A 74 2.70 -0.48 14.42
N ASN A 75 3.98 -0.47 14.02
CA ASN A 75 4.46 0.20 12.80
C ASN A 75 3.62 -0.19 11.58
N PHE A 76 3.43 0.76 10.68
CA PHE A 76 2.71 0.51 9.44
C PHE A 76 3.30 1.30 8.27
N VAL A 77 2.97 0.83 7.08
CA VAL A 77 3.32 1.48 5.82
C VAL A 77 2.05 1.92 5.11
N LYS A 78 2.05 3.16 4.61
CA LYS A 78 1.02 3.69 3.72
C LYS A 78 1.64 3.97 2.36
N TYR A 79 1.14 3.33 1.31
CA TYR A 79 1.51 3.61 -0.07
C TYR A 79 0.53 4.62 -0.68
N ASN A 80 1.05 5.66 -1.32
CA ASN A 80 0.25 6.69 -1.97
C ASN A 80 0.22 6.48 -3.49
N ALA A 81 -0.87 6.92 -4.13
CA ALA A 81 -1.08 6.81 -5.57
C ALA A 81 -0.01 7.53 -6.43
N ASP A 82 0.66 8.52 -5.85
CA ASP A 82 1.72 9.32 -6.49
C ASP A 82 3.12 8.67 -6.42
N LYS A 83 3.19 7.37 -6.08
CA LYS A 83 4.44 6.58 -5.94
C LYS A 83 5.31 6.99 -4.76
N THR A 84 4.78 7.79 -3.83
CA THR A 84 5.37 7.98 -2.51
C THR A 84 4.79 6.98 -1.51
N ALA A 85 5.49 6.76 -0.41
CA ALA A 85 5.02 5.97 0.72
C ALA A 85 5.59 6.54 2.03
N VAL A 86 4.91 6.23 3.12
CA VAL A 86 5.30 6.61 4.48
C VAL A 86 5.35 5.36 5.33
N SER A 87 6.47 5.13 6.00
CA SER A 87 6.55 4.25 7.17
C SER A 87 6.31 5.08 8.41
N ASP A 88 5.45 4.60 9.30
CA ASP A 88 5.03 5.27 10.52
C ASP A 88 5.22 4.34 11.72
N GLU A 89 5.77 4.84 12.83
CA GLU A 89 6.02 4.08 14.06
C GLU A 89 4.76 3.73 14.86
N GLY A 90 3.58 4.07 14.35
CA GLY A 90 2.33 3.79 15.04
C GLY A 90 2.18 4.61 16.33
N ALA A 91 1.41 4.08 17.27
CA ALA A 91 1.09 4.80 18.50
C ALA A 91 2.20 4.67 19.55
N THR A 92 2.99 3.60 19.49
CA THR A 92 4.03 3.27 20.46
C THR A 92 5.41 3.33 19.81
N ARG A 93 6.09 4.48 19.92
CA ARG A 93 7.47 4.62 19.41
C ARG A 93 8.44 3.70 20.13
N CYS A 94 9.40 3.15 19.39
CA CYS A 94 10.50 2.37 19.98
C CYS A 94 11.60 3.23 20.61
N SER A 95 11.76 4.45 20.10
CA SER A 95 12.77 5.41 20.49
C SER A 95 12.18 6.81 20.40
N THR A 96 12.37 7.63 21.42
CA THR A 96 11.90 9.03 21.37
C THR A 96 12.72 9.91 20.45
N ASN A 97 13.92 9.46 20.07
CA ASN A 97 14.85 10.19 19.22
C ASN A 97 14.60 9.92 17.73
N ASP A 98 13.84 8.87 17.41
CA ASP A 98 13.56 8.50 16.02
C ASP A 98 12.37 9.32 15.51
N PRO A 99 12.39 9.76 14.23
CA PRO A 99 11.22 10.41 13.64
C PRO A 99 10.01 9.47 13.65
N GLN A 100 8.80 10.02 13.91
CA GLN A 100 7.55 9.25 13.82
C GLN A 100 7.38 8.58 12.44
N THR A 101 7.79 9.30 11.40
CA THR A 101 7.56 8.90 10.01
C THR A 101 8.82 9.04 9.19
N SER A 102 9.01 8.12 8.25
CA SER A 102 9.99 8.22 7.17
C SER A 102 9.33 8.02 5.81
N SER A 103 9.76 8.80 4.83
CA SER A 103 9.21 8.75 3.47
C SER A 103 10.15 7.99 2.54
N PHE A 104 9.56 7.26 1.60
CA PHE A 104 10.27 6.56 0.54
C PHE A 104 9.41 6.54 -0.73
N THR A 105 9.98 6.14 -1.87
CA THR A 105 9.24 5.93 -3.11
C THR A 105 9.10 4.45 -3.41
N TRP A 106 8.10 4.10 -4.22
CA TRP A 106 7.85 2.72 -4.60
C TRP A 106 7.39 2.59 -6.04
N SER A 107 7.60 1.41 -6.62
CA SER A 107 7.06 1.06 -7.93
C SER A 107 6.92 -0.46 -8.09
N PHE A 108 5.97 -0.88 -8.90
CA PHE A 108 5.97 -2.24 -9.45
C PHE A 108 6.83 -2.31 -10.71
N ASN A 109 7.38 -3.49 -10.99
CA ASN A 109 7.84 -3.80 -12.34
C ASN A 109 6.64 -3.98 -13.30
N ALA A 110 6.91 -4.11 -14.60
CA ALA A 110 5.85 -4.21 -15.61
C ALA A 110 4.90 -5.42 -15.43
N ALA A 111 5.38 -6.50 -14.81
CA ALA A 111 4.59 -7.70 -14.53
C ALA A 111 3.88 -7.67 -13.16
N GLU A 112 4.09 -6.61 -12.37
CA GLU A 112 3.59 -6.43 -11.01
C GLU A 112 3.88 -7.59 -10.04
N ASN A 113 4.97 -8.31 -10.29
CA ASN A 113 5.45 -9.40 -9.43
C ASN A 113 6.71 -9.03 -8.62
N GLU A 114 7.22 -7.80 -8.79
CA GLU A 114 8.29 -7.22 -7.99
C GLU A 114 7.88 -5.82 -7.53
N LEU A 115 7.91 -5.58 -6.22
CA LEU A 115 7.77 -4.27 -5.58
C LEU A 115 9.17 -3.74 -5.27
N THR A 116 9.50 -2.58 -5.83
CA THR A 116 10.71 -1.83 -5.51
C THR A 116 10.38 -0.71 -4.53
N ALA A 117 11.20 -0.53 -3.50
CA ALA A 117 11.12 0.59 -2.57
C ALA A 117 12.49 1.28 -2.48
N THR A 118 12.52 2.61 -2.58
CA THR A 118 13.74 3.40 -2.53
C THR A 118 13.60 4.54 -1.52
N GLY A 119 14.50 4.60 -0.54
CA GLY A 119 14.42 5.61 0.52
C GLY A 119 15.68 5.68 1.37
N PRO A 120 15.75 6.67 2.28
CA PRO A 120 16.89 6.82 3.17
C PRO A 120 16.90 5.74 4.24
N VAL A 121 18.04 5.09 4.41
CA VAL A 121 18.33 4.16 5.51
C VAL A 121 19.67 4.58 6.09
N ASN A 122 19.69 5.01 7.36
CA ASN A 122 20.88 5.51 8.05
C ASN A 122 21.62 6.60 7.25
N GLY A 123 20.87 7.55 6.66
CA GLY A 123 21.43 8.67 5.90
C GLY A 123 21.88 8.34 4.47
N THR A 124 21.75 7.08 4.03
CA THR A 124 22.08 6.67 2.65
C THR A 124 20.83 6.21 1.92
N THR A 125 20.65 6.63 0.67
CA THR A 125 19.58 6.11 -0.18
C THR A 125 19.84 4.66 -0.52
N GLN A 126 18.90 3.78 -0.16
CA GLN A 126 18.93 2.36 -0.49
C GLN A 126 17.70 1.99 -1.31
N THR A 127 17.87 0.97 -2.15
CA THR A 127 16.79 0.39 -2.95
C THR A 127 16.64 -1.08 -2.58
N VAL A 128 15.43 -1.47 -2.20
CA VAL A 128 15.06 -2.85 -1.88
C VAL A 128 14.07 -3.33 -2.92
N LYS A 129 14.29 -4.55 -3.42
CA LYS A 129 13.37 -5.25 -4.31
C LYS A 129 12.79 -6.44 -3.59
N ALA A 130 11.48 -6.62 -3.71
CA ALA A 130 10.78 -7.74 -3.11
C ALA A 130 9.84 -8.39 -4.12
N ALA A 131 9.91 -9.71 -4.24
CA ALA A 131 8.94 -10.48 -5.00
C ALA A 131 7.57 -10.38 -4.33
N VAL A 132 6.53 -10.08 -5.10
CA VAL A 132 5.13 -10.06 -4.63
C VAL A 132 4.60 -11.49 -4.69
N LEU A 133 4.37 -12.09 -3.53
CA LEU A 133 3.83 -13.45 -3.42
C LEU A 133 2.31 -13.47 -3.32
N GLU A 134 1.73 -12.41 -2.75
CA GLU A 134 0.29 -12.24 -2.60
C GLU A 134 -0.02 -10.75 -2.40
N LEU A 135 -1.05 -10.26 -3.09
CA LEU A 135 -1.62 -8.94 -2.84
C LEU A 135 -3.13 -9.01 -3.03
N THR A 136 -3.86 -8.85 -1.94
CA THR A 136 -5.32 -8.82 -1.88
C THR A 136 -5.78 -7.58 -1.12
N ALA A 137 -7.08 -7.42 -0.90
CA ALA A 137 -7.60 -6.31 -0.08
C ALA A 137 -7.15 -6.37 1.39
N THR A 138 -6.76 -7.56 1.88
CA THR A 138 -6.44 -7.78 3.30
C THR A 138 -5.01 -8.23 3.55
N THR A 139 -4.29 -8.65 2.52
CA THR A 139 -2.98 -9.31 2.68
C THR A 139 -2.00 -8.81 1.63
N LEU A 140 -0.84 -8.38 2.10
CA LEU A 140 0.35 -8.14 1.29
C LEU A 140 1.42 -9.10 1.78
N ARG A 141 1.88 -10.00 0.92
CA ARG A 141 2.98 -10.93 1.23
C ARG A 141 4.09 -10.75 0.21
N VAL A 142 5.27 -10.42 0.69
CA VAL A 142 6.44 -10.15 -0.14
C VAL A 142 7.63 -10.96 0.30
N ARG A 143 8.58 -11.21 -0.61
CA ARG A 143 9.85 -11.87 -0.30
C ARG A 143 11.02 -11.03 -0.76
N THR A 144 11.92 -10.71 0.15
CA THR A 144 13.24 -10.17 -0.20
C THR A 144 14.26 -11.31 -0.23
N THR A 145 15.27 -11.18 -1.08
CA THR A 145 16.39 -12.10 -1.20
C THR A 145 17.68 -11.30 -1.13
N ASN A 146 18.61 -11.73 -0.29
CA ASN A 146 19.94 -11.19 -0.19
C ASN A 146 20.94 -12.31 -0.41
N GLU A 147 21.91 -12.07 -1.28
CA GLU A 147 23.03 -12.97 -1.52
C GLU A 147 24.31 -12.30 -1.05
N GLN A 148 25.12 -13.03 -0.29
CA GLN A 148 26.42 -12.57 0.17
C GLN A 148 27.46 -13.64 -0.11
N THR A 149 28.64 -13.22 -0.57
CA THR A 149 29.78 -14.11 -0.72
C THR A 149 30.71 -13.94 0.48
N GLN A 150 30.90 -15.01 1.25
CA GLN A 150 31.81 -15.04 2.39
C GLN A 150 32.77 -16.22 2.23
N GLY A 151 34.08 -15.94 2.21
CA GLY A 151 35.11 -16.99 2.11
C GLY A 151 35.00 -17.89 0.87
N GLY A 152 34.46 -17.37 -0.24
CA GLY A 152 34.25 -18.13 -1.48
C GLY A 152 32.92 -18.89 -1.57
N TYR A 153 32.07 -18.81 -0.55
CA TYR A 153 30.76 -19.44 -0.50
C TYR A 153 29.65 -18.40 -0.64
N THR A 154 28.61 -18.74 -1.42
CA THR A 154 27.39 -17.94 -1.51
C THR A 154 26.44 -18.32 -0.37
N ILE A 155 26.05 -17.33 0.42
CA ILE A 155 24.99 -17.40 1.41
C ILE A 155 23.77 -16.71 0.82
N THR A 156 22.66 -17.45 0.67
CA THR A 156 21.39 -16.89 0.22
C THR A 156 20.44 -16.79 1.41
N SER A 157 20.03 -15.58 1.75
CA SER A 157 19.02 -15.33 2.77
C SER A 157 17.74 -14.78 2.14
N THR A 158 16.59 -15.34 2.49
CA THR A 158 15.29 -14.78 2.11
C THR A 158 14.49 -14.42 3.34
N ALA A 159 13.67 -13.38 3.24
CA ALA A 159 12.67 -13.06 4.26
C ALA A 159 11.32 -12.94 3.57
N THR A 160 10.38 -13.82 3.95
CA THR A 160 8.97 -13.69 3.56
C THR A 160 8.23 -12.93 4.64
N THR A 161 7.80 -11.72 4.32
CA THR A 161 7.07 -10.84 5.23
C THR A 161 5.61 -10.78 4.83
N THR A 162 4.72 -10.98 5.80
CA THR A 162 3.28 -10.84 5.62
C THR A 162 2.79 -9.60 6.36
N TYR A 163 1.97 -8.82 5.69
CA TYR A 163 1.29 -7.65 6.22
C TYR A 163 -0.22 -7.84 6.12
N ALA A 164 -0.94 -7.36 7.13
CA ALA A 164 -2.39 -7.25 7.12
C ALA A 164 -2.80 -5.78 6.92
N SER A 165 -3.89 -5.57 6.18
CA SER A 165 -4.50 -4.26 6.01
C SER A 165 -5.25 -3.81 7.28
N PHE A 166 -5.30 -2.50 7.54
CA PHE A 166 -6.25 -1.90 8.49
C PHE A 166 -6.74 -0.53 8.03
#